data_AF-A0ABD2ZBI4-F1
#
_entry.id   AF-A0ABD2ZBI4-F1
#
_cell.length_a   1.000
_cell.length_b   1.000
_cell.length_c   1.000
_cell.angle_alpha   90.00
_cell.angle_beta   90.00
_cell.angle_gamma   90.00
#
_symmetry.space_group_name_H-M   'P 1'
#
loop_
_entity.id
_entity.type
_entity.pdbx_description
1 polymer ?
#
loop_
_entity_poly.entity_id
_entity_poly.type
_entity_poly.pdbx_seq_one_letter_code
_entity_poly.pdbx_strand_id
1 'polypeptide(L)'
;MERADVDDTIRSKLSPVNLNEMLQNRELGHRITVPDTLDHPNAFMCNEEKHESSLQGSTKGSCSSRVSIYRGHPVIRRDMRCSEPGRLIRLPKSLTELKSIAGENFGFDATNAMVINEEGAEIDSI
;
A
#
# COMPACT_ATOMS: atom_id res chain seq x y z
N MET A 1 -39.55 -13.87 6.60
CA MET A 1 -39.16 -12.75 5.72
C MET A 1 -39.37 -11.48 6.50
N GLU A 2 -38.29 -10.91 7.07
CA GLU A 2 -38.34 -9.67 7.84
C GLU A 2 -37.75 -8.57 6.96
N ARG A 3 -38.61 -7.64 6.52
CA ARG A 3 -38.27 -6.53 5.65
C ARG A 3 -37.79 -5.40 6.55
N ALA A 4 -36.51 -5.03 6.47
CA ALA A 4 -35.97 -3.88 7.17
C ALA A 4 -36.64 -2.62 6.62
N ASP A 5 -37.52 -2.02 7.43
CA ASP A 5 -38.13 -0.72 7.15
C ASP A 5 -37.09 0.35 7.47
N VAL A 6 -36.72 1.15 6.48
CA VAL A 6 -35.71 2.19 6.62
C VAL A 6 -36.43 3.44 7.11
N ASP A 7 -36.12 3.86 8.34
CA ASP A 7 -36.70 5.03 9.02
C ASP A 7 -36.56 6.32 8.17
N ASP A 8 -37.68 7.00 7.91
CA ASP A 8 -37.77 8.20 7.05
C ASP A 8 -36.89 9.37 7.55
N THR A 9 -36.50 9.33 8.84
CA THR A 9 -35.57 10.29 9.46
C THR A 9 -34.16 10.23 8.85
N ILE A 10 -33.72 9.08 8.33
CA ILE A 10 -32.41 8.93 7.68
C ILE A 10 -32.46 9.49 6.26
N ARG A 11 -33.58 9.34 5.57
CA ARG A 11 -33.77 9.81 4.18
C ARG A 11 -33.69 11.34 4.07
N SER A 12 -34.14 12.06 5.10
CA SER A 12 -34.15 13.54 5.12
C SER A 12 -32.80 14.20 5.43
N LYS A 13 -31.82 13.45 5.96
CA LYS A 13 -30.46 13.95 6.25
C LYS A 13 -29.46 13.76 5.10
N LEU A 14 -29.83 12.96 4.10
CA LEU A 14 -29.10 12.90 2.85
C LEU A 14 -29.55 14.10 2.04
N SER A 15 -28.74 15.17 2.07
CA SER A 15 -28.92 16.31 1.16
C SER A 15 -29.24 15.78 -0.23
N PRO A 16 -30.31 16.24 -0.91
CA PRO A 16 -30.59 15.90 -2.30
C PRO A 16 -29.60 16.68 -3.18
N VAL A 17 -28.31 16.60 -2.89
CA VAL A 17 -27.28 16.74 -3.92
C VAL A 17 -27.57 15.62 -4.90
N ASN A 18 -28.22 16.08 -5.95
CA ASN A 18 -28.78 15.41 -7.10
C ASN A 18 -28.17 14.02 -7.33
N LEU A 19 -28.83 12.99 -6.77
CA LEU A 19 -28.47 11.59 -7.00
C LEU A 19 -28.39 11.28 -8.51
N ASN A 20 -29.22 11.96 -9.30
CA ASN A 20 -29.23 11.86 -10.76
C ASN A 20 -27.97 12.50 -11.40
N GLU A 21 -27.41 13.57 -10.85
CA GLU A 21 -26.11 14.14 -11.27
C GLU A 21 -24.95 13.19 -10.92
N MET A 22 -24.97 12.56 -9.74
CA MET A 22 -23.98 11.53 -9.38
C MET A 22 -24.08 10.28 -10.27
N LEU A 23 -25.28 9.87 -10.66
CA LEU A 23 -25.51 8.76 -11.59
C LEU A 23 -25.06 9.11 -13.01
N GLN A 24 -25.34 10.33 -13.49
CA GLN A 24 -24.88 10.81 -14.80
C GLN A 24 -23.34 10.92 -14.86
N ASN A 25 -22.69 11.41 -13.79
CA ASN A 25 -21.23 11.52 -13.74
C ASN A 25 -20.52 10.16 -13.58
N ARG A 26 -21.24 9.11 -13.14
CA ARG A 26 -20.70 7.74 -13.07
C ARG A 26 -20.56 7.09 -14.45
N GLU A 27 -21.31 7.57 -15.44
CA GLU A 27 -21.36 6.97 -16.78
C GLU A 27 -20.13 7.30 -17.65
N LEU A 28 -19.24 8.18 -17.19
CA LEU A 28 -17.91 8.41 -17.79
C LEU A 28 -16.90 7.34 -17.35
N GLY A 29 -17.31 6.08 -17.35
CA GLY A 29 -16.42 4.96 -17.08
C GLY A 29 -15.30 4.92 -18.11
N HIS A 30 -14.04 5.02 -17.67
CA HIS A 30 -12.90 4.72 -18.53
C HIS A 30 -13.02 3.27 -19.02
N ARG A 31 -12.87 3.04 -20.33
CA ARG A 31 -12.95 1.71 -20.91
C ARG A 31 -11.73 0.89 -20.45
N ILE A 32 -11.91 0.07 -19.42
CA ILE A 32 -10.89 -0.88 -18.97
C ILE A 32 -10.89 -2.02 -19.99
N THR A 33 -9.97 -1.97 -20.95
CA THR A 33 -9.69 -3.12 -21.81
C THR A 33 -8.84 -4.08 -20.99
N VAL A 34 -9.43 -5.21 -20.57
CA VAL A 34 -8.68 -6.34 -20.04
C VAL A 34 -8.19 -7.14 -21.24
N PRO A 35 -6.88 -7.18 -21.54
CA PRO A 35 -6.37 -8.06 -22.57
C PRO A 35 -6.56 -9.52 -22.11
N ASP A 36 -7.29 -10.30 -22.90
CA ASP A 36 -7.36 -11.76 -22.78
C ASP A 36 -6.02 -12.37 -23.23
N THR A 37 -4.98 -12.15 -22.44
CA THR A 37 -3.79 -13.01 -22.45
C THR A 37 -3.75 -13.72 -21.11
N LEU A 38 -4.55 -14.77 -21.04
CA LEU A 38 -4.29 -15.93 -20.20
C LEU A 38 -2.87 -16.41 -20.57
N ASP A 39 -1.87 -16.04 -19.77
CA ASP A 39 -0.64 -16.84 -19.55
C ASP A 39 0.47 -16.20 -18.69
N HIS A 40 0.28 -15.02 -18.06
CA HIS A 40 1.37 -14.45 -17.24
C HIS A 40 0.92 -14.02 -15.83
N PRO A 41 1.47 -14.60 -14.74
CA PRO A 41 1.05 -14.32 -13.36
C PRO A 41 1.65 -13.02 -12.80
N ASN A 42 1.72 -11.93 -13.57
CA ASN A 42 2.17 -10.64 -13.06
C ASN A 42 1.77 -9.49 -13.99
N ALA A 43 0.55 -8.98 -13.83
CA ALA A 43 0.14 -7.69 -14.39
C ALA A 43 -0.39 -6.78 -13.28
N PHE A 44 0.43 -6.53 -12.26
CA PHE A 44 0.25 -5.37 -11.40
C PHE A 44 0.87 -4.17 -12.11
N MET A 45 0.04 -3.41 -12.83
CA MET A 45 0.44 -2.10 -13.35
C MET A 45 0.80 -1.20 -12.16
N CYS A 46 2.10 -0.95 -11.98
CA CYS A 46 2.62 -0.02 -11.00
C CYS A 46 2.50 1.39 -11.59
N ASN A 47 1.49 2.14 -11.15
CA ASN A 47 1.43 3.57 -11.43
C ASN A 47 2.48 4.24 -10.53
N GLU A 48 3.58 4.69 -11.13
CA GLU A 48 4.62 5.46 -10.46
C GLU A 48 4.12 6.88 -10.20
N GLU A 49 3.76 7.17 -8.95
CA GLU A 49 3.79 8.55 -8.46
C GLU A 49 5.26 8.94 -8.30
N LYS A 50 5.77 9.65 -9.31
CA LYS A 50 7.14 10.18 -9.39
C LYS A 50 7.49 10.95 -8.12
N HIS A 51 8.44 10.44 -7.34
CA HIS A 51 9.31 11.28 -6.53
C HIS A 51 10.72 11.20 -7.10
N GLU A 52 11.21 12.36 -7.54
CA GLU A 52 12.52 12.56 -8.14
C GLU A 52 13.65 12.13 -7.19
N SER A 53 14.47 11.19 -7.66
CA SER A 53 15.92 11.33 -7.54
C SER A 53 16.56 10.64 -8.74
N SER A 54 17.20 11.48 -9.56
CA SER A 54 17.90 11.13 -10.79
C SER A 54 18.84 9.94 -10.63
N LEU A 55 18.69 8.92 -11.47
CA LEU A 55 19.70 8.48 -12.44
C LEU A 55 19.28 7.16 -13.09
N GLN A 56 19.44 7.13 -14.43
CA GLN A 56 19.74 5.95 -15.24
C GLN A 56 18.58 5.15 -15.86
N GLY A 57 18.33 5.44 -17.14
CA GLY A 57 18.26 4.44 -18.19
C GLY A 57 17.00 3.58 -18.27
N SER A 58 16.13 3.93 -19.21
CA SER A 58 15.01 3.10 -19.69
C SER A 58 15.48 1.69 -20.10
N THR A 59 15.37 0.72 -19.20
CA THR A 59 15.37 -0.71 -19.53
C THR A 59 14.08 -1.34 -19.00
N LYS A 60 13.16 -1.59 -19.93
CA LYS A 60 12.16 -2.67 -19.93
C LYS A 60 11.80 -3.26 -18.54
N GLY A 61 10.87 -2.61 -17.85
CA GLY A 61 10.00 -3.19 -16.82
C GLY A 61 10.63 -4.19 -15.86
N SER A 62 11.72 -3.85 -15.18
CA SER A 62 12.18 -4.66 -14.05
C SER A 62 11.18 -4.47 -12.90
N CYS A 63 10.27 -5.42 -12.71
CA CYS A 63 9.46 -5.49 -11.50
C CYS A 63 10.42 -5.57 -10.30
N SER A 64 10.68 -4.43 -9.67
CA SER A 64 11.53 -4.41 -8.49
C SER A 64 10.76 -5.08 -7.35
N SER A 65 11.32 -6.14 -6.76
CA SER A 65 10.76 -6.75 -5.55
C SER A 65 10.54 -5.67 -4.50
N ARG A 66 9.40 -5.71 -3.81
CA ARG A 66 9.02 -4.76 -2.76
C ARG A 66 8.88 -5.51 -1.45
N VAL A 67 9.21 -4.84 -0.36
CA VAL A 67 9.09 -5.39 1.00
C VAL A 67 8.38 -4.40 1.90
N SER A 68 7.53 -4.93 2.78
CA SER A 68 6.85 -4.14 3.81
C SER A 68 7.71 -4.13 5.06
N ILE A 69 8.03 -2.95 5.56
CA ILE A 69 8.75 -2.75 6.81
C ILE A 69 7.81 -2.17 7.86
N TYR A 70 7.99 -2.61 9.10
CA TYR A 70 7.19 -2.16 10.23
C TYR A 70 8.09 -1.75 11.39
N ARG A 71 7.63 -0.80 12.18
CA ARG A 71 8.32 -0.36 13.39
C ARG A 71 7.96 -1.27 14.57
N GLY A 72 8.98 -1.76 15.28
CA GLY A 72 8.84 -2.56 16.50
C GLY A 72 8.71 -4.07 16.27
N HIS A 73 8.76 -4.85 17.36
CA HIS A 73 8.74 -6.31 17.31
C HIS A 73 7.36 -6.85 16.88
N PRO A 74 7.28 -7.86 15.99
CA PRO A 74 6.01 -8.36 15.44
C PRO A 74 5.05 -8.89 16.51
N VAL A 75 5.57 -9.54 17.56
CA VAL A 75 4.76 -10.00 18.72
C VAL A 75 4.10 -8.82 19.43
N ILE A 76 4.88 -7.80 19.80
CA ILE A 76 4.37 -6.60 20.47
C ILE A 76 3.32 -5.90 19.60
N ARG A 77 3.55 -5.82 18.28
CA ARG A 77 2.59 -5.21 17.35
C ARG A 77 1.24 -5.94 17.31
N ARG A 78 1.26 -7.27 17.36
CA ARG A 78 0.04 -8.10 17.37
C ARG A 78 -0.70 -7.96 18.70
N ASP A 79 0.03 -8.01 19.81
CA ASP A 79 -0.55 -7.96 21.16
C ASP A 79 -1.14 -6.58 21.48
N MET A 80 -0.41 -5.52 21.16
CA MET A 80 -0.82 -4.13 21.42
C MET A 80 -1.76 -3.54 20.35
N ARG A 81 -2.13 -4.32 19.32
CA ARG A 81 -2.95 -3.84 18.19
C ARG A 81 -2.42 -2.52 17.63
N CYS A 82 -1.11 -2.44 17.39
CA CYS A 82 -0.46 -1.21 16.95
C CYS A 82 -1.15 -0.63 15.71
N SER A 83 -1.66 0.60 15.84
CA SER A 83 -2.34 1.30 14.74
C SER A 83 -1.38 1.94 13.73
N GLU A 84 -0.07 1.97 14.02
CA GLU A 84 0.94 2.53 13.14
C GLU A 84 1.06 1.69 11.86
N PRO A 85 0.81 2.25 10.67
CA PRO A 85 0.94 1.49 9.43
C PRO A 85 2.40 1.15 9.11
N GLY A 86 2.60 0.08 8.35
CA GLY A 86 3.89 -0.23 7.75
C GLY A 86 4.24 0.70 6.58
N ARG A 87 5.41 0.49 6.00
CA ARG A 87 5.90 1.20 4.81
C ARG A 87 6.30 0.17 3.76
N LEU A 88 5.80 0.34 2.53
CA LEU A 88 6.12 -0.55 1.43
C LEU A 88 7.25 0.09 0.61
N ILE A 89 8.45 -0.46 0.74
CA ILE A 89 9.66 0.03 0.09
C ILE A 89 10.07 -0.90 -1.05
N ARG A 90 10.97 -0.44 -1.92
CA ARG A 90 11.70 -1.32 -2.84
C ARG A 90 12.67 -2.18 -2.03
N LEU A 91 12.87 -3.44 -2.43
CA LEU A 91 13.83 -4.34 -1.82
C LEU A 91 15.23 -3.69 -1.87
N PRO A 92 15.83 -3.39 -0.71
CA PRO A 92 17.16 -2.80 -0.66
C PRO A 92 18.23 -3.81 -1.09
N LYS A 93 19.41 -3.32 -1.45
CA LYS A 93 20.56 -4.16 -1.83
C LYS A 93 21.43 -4.52 -0.63
N SER A 94 21.21 -3.89 0.53
CA SER A 94 22.00 -4.12 1.75
C SER A 94 21.21 -3.80 3.03
N LEU A 95 21.64 -4.37 4.16
CA LEU A 95 21.06 -4.11 5.47
C LEU A 95 21.25 -2.64 5.91
N THR A 96 22.40 -2.04 5.56
CA THR A 96 22.68 -0.62 5.82
C THR A 96 21.70 0.29 5.08
N GLU A 97 21.41 -0.03 3.81
CA GLU A 97 20.41 0.70 3.02
C GLU A 97 19.01 0.52 3.62
N LEU A 98 18.63 -0.70 4.02
CA LEU A 98 17.37 -0.95 4.73
C LEU A 98 17.24 -0.07 5.98
N LYS A 99 18.28 -0.01 6.82
CA LYS A 99 18.31 0.82 8.03
C LYS A 99 18.18 2.29 7.70
N SER A 100 18.93 2.80 6.71
CA SER A 100 18.84 4.19 6.28
C SER A 100 17.42 4.55 5.84
N ILE A 101 16.80 3.72 5.00
CA ILE A 101 15.43 3.92 4.52
C ILE A 101 14.43 3.86 5.68
N ALA A 102 14.59 2.91 6.60
CA ALA A 102 13.72 2.79 7.78
C ALA A 102 13.83 4.03 8.68
N GLY A 103 15.05 4.51 8.94
CA GLY A 103 15.27 5.70 9.75
C GLY A 103 14.62 6.96 9.15
N GLU A 104 14.73 7.13 7.84
CA GLU A 104 14.06 8.21 7.11
C GLU A 104 12.53 8.09 7.14
N ASN A 105 11.98 6.91 6.84
CA ASN A 105 10.54 6.70 6.75
C ASN A 105 9.80 6.75 8.09
N PHE A 106 10.48 6.41 9.18
CA PHE A 106 9.92 6.37 10.53
C PHE A 106 10.44 7.50 11.43
N GLY A 107 11.39 8.33 10.96
CA GLY A 107 11.91 9.48 11.69
C GLY A 107 12.74 9.12 12.93
N PHE A 108 13.56 8.07 12.88
CA PHE A 108 14.43 7.67 13.99
C PHE A 108 15.83 7.27 13.52
N ASP A 109 16.82 7.29 14.41
CA ASP A 109 18.15 6.76 14.09
C ASP A 109 18.13 5.22 14.08
N ALA A 110 18.26 4.66 12.88
CA ALA A 110 18.20 3.23 12.63
C ALA A 110 19.60 2.55 12.59
N THR A 111 20.70 3.28 12.83
CA THR A 111 22.07 2.75 12.73
C THR A 111 22.24 1.48 13.57
N ASN A 112 21.77 1.54 14.82
CA ASN A 112 21.83 0.42 15.78
C ASN A 112 20.51 -0.35 15.89
N ALA A 113 19.58 -0.18 14.96
CA ALA A 113 18.31 -0.91 14.99
C ALA A 113 18.53 -2.40 14.70
N MET A 114 17.78 -3.25 15.41
CA MET A 114 17.69 -4.67 15.13
C MET A 114 16.62 -4.92 14.07
N VAL A 115 16.95 -5.70 13.05
CA VAL A 115 16.02 -6.05 11.97
C VAL A 115 15.53 -7.47 12.22
N ILE A 116 14.22 -7.67 12.18
CA ILE A 116 13.57 -8.91 12.58
C ILE A 116 12.54 -9.29 11.51
N ASN A 117 12.44 -10.57 11.18
CA ASN A 117 11.41 -11.09 10.29
C ASN A 117 10.03 -11.18 10.98
N GLU A 118 9.02 -11.65 10.27
CA GLU A 118 7.65 -11.77 10.80
C GLU A 118 7.55 -12.83 11.93
N GLU A 119 8.42 -13.84 11.90
CA GLU A 119 8.52 -14.88 12.92
C GLU A 119 9.20 -14.42 14.22
N GLY A 120 9.91 -13.28 14.21
CA GLY A 120 10.66 -12.80 15.36
C GLY A 120 12.15 -13.18 15.37
N ALA A 121 12.68 -13.72 14.28
CA ALA A 121 14.11 -14.02 14.12
C ALA A 121 14.88 -12.81 13.58
N GLU A 122 16.10 -12.62 14.09
CA GLU A 122 17.01 -11.58 13.63
C GLU A 122 17.46 -11.83 12.18
N ILE A 123 17.51 -10.75 11.40
CA ILE A 123 17.98 -10.73 10.02
C ILE A 123 19.36 -10.06 10.00
N ASP A 124 20.38 -10.80 9.55
CA ASP A 124 21.74 -10.31 9.38
C ASP A 124 22.08 -9.95 7.91
N SER A 125 21.25 -10.38 6.96
CA SER A 125 21.48 -10.28 5.51
C SER A 125 20.16 -10.09 4.73
N ILE A 126 20.24 -9.46 3.56
CA ILE A 126 19.09 -9.20 2.65
C ILE A 126 19.01 -10.25 1.56
#